data_AF-A0A2V5M6M2-F1
#
_entry.id   AF-A0A2V5M6M2-F1
#
_cell.length_a   1.000
_cell.length_b   1.000
_cell.length_c   1.000
_cell.angle_alpha   90.00
_cell.angle_beta   90.00
_cell.angle_gamma   90.00
#
_symmetry.space_group_name_H-M   'P 1'
#
loop_
_entity.id
_entity.type
_entity.pdbx_description
1 polymer ?
#
loop_
_entity_poly.entity_id
_entity_poly.type
_entity_poly.pdbx_seq_one_letter_code
_entity_poly.pdbx_strand_id
1 'polypeptide(L)' 'TTLQVLKVPSKMLYFPDEGHWVLKPQNSRLWYKTVNDWIDQWCKSRGD' A
#
# COMPACT_ATOMS: atom_id res chain seq x y z
N THR A 1 -13.49 -7.12 7.92
CA THR A 1 -14.21 -8.28 7.35
C THR A 1 -15.16 -7.90 6.21
N THR A 2 -15.91 -6.79 6.26
CA THR A 2 -16.83 -6.36 5.18
C THR A 2 -16.16 -6.24 3.80
N LEU A 3 -15.02 -5.57 3.68
CA LEU A 3 -14.34 -5.39 2.38
C LEU A 3 -13.86 -6.71 1.76
N GLN A 4 -13.39 -7.64 2.59
CA GLN A 4 -12.95 -8.96 2.14
C GLN A 4 -14.13 -9.82 1.69
N VAL A 5 -15.26 -9.76 2.40
CA VAL A 5 -16.51 -10.44 2.00
C VAL A 5 -17.00 -9.92 0.65
N LEU A 6 -16.93 -8.61 0.43
CA LEU A 6 -17.28 -7.96 -0.83
C LEU A 6 -16.22 -8.16 -1.93
N LYS A 7 -15.17 -8.95 -1.69
CA LYS A 7 -14.06 -9.21 -2.61
C LYS A 7 -13.38 -7.94 -3.14
N VAL A 8 -13.41 -6.86 -2.34
CA VAL A 8 -12.70 -5.63 -2.68
C VAL A 8 -11.20 -5.92 -2.57
N PRO A 9 -10.41 -5.70 -3.64
CA PRO A 9 -8.98 -5.88 -3.59
C PRO A 9 -8.37 -5.07 -2.45
N SER A 10 -7.57 -5.72 -1.60
CA SER A 10 -6.92 -5.09 -0.45
C SER A 10 -5.55 -5.71 -0.19
N LYS A 11 -4.64 -4.94 0.38
CA LYS A 11 -3.29 -5.36 0.80
C LYS A 11 -3.05 -4.86 2.23
N MET A 12 -2.36 -5.65 3.04
CA MET A 12 -1.95 -5.29 4.40
C MET A 12 -0.41 -5.20 4.45
N LEU A 13 0.11 -4.05 4.83
CA LEU A 13 1.53 -3.82 5.09
C LEU A 13 1.68 -3.47 6.57
N TYR A 14 2.52 -4.23 7.28
CA TYR A 14 2.68 -4.11 8.73
C TYR A 14 4.16 -3.91 9.09
N PHE A 15 4.41 -2.91 9.94
CA PHE A 15 5.73 -2.59 10.48
C PHE A 15 5.70 -2.85 12.00
N PRO A 16 6.25 -3.97 12.48
CA PRO A 16 6.18 -4.34 13.90
C PRO A 16 6.99 -3.41 14.82
N ASP A 17 7.88 -2.62 14.23
CA ASP A 17 8.87 -1.79 14.89
C ASP A 17 8.62 -0.27 14.70
N GLU A 18 7.43 0.09 14.22
CA GLU A 18 6.96 1.47 14.01
C GLU A 18 5.64 1.72 14.75
N GLY A 19 5.33 3.00 14.97
CA GLY A 19 4.09 3.45 15.61
C GLY A 19 3.11 4.06 14.60
N HIS A 20 2.60 5.26 14.92
CA HIS A 20 1.69 5.99 14.03
C HIS A 20 2.39 6.50 12.74
N TRP A 21 3.71 6.64 12.77
CA TRP A 21 4.52 7.16 11.67
C TRP A 21 5.54 6.11 11.20
N VAL A 22 5.93 6.18 9.94
CA VAL A 22 6.98 5.33 9.36
C VAL A 22 8.30 6.11 9.33
N LEU A 23 9.09 5.99 10.39
CA LEU A 23 10.27 6.83 10.61
C LEU A 23 11.57 6.21 10.11
N LYS A 24 11.69 4.88 10.12
CA LYS A 24 12.91 4.20 9.69
C LYS A 24 13.07 4.31 8.17
N PRO A 25 14.24 4.72 7.66
CA PRO A 25 14.45 4.93 6.23
C PRO A 25 14.10 3.72 5.36
N GLN A 26 14.37 2.51 5.83
CA GLN A 26 14.05 1.26 5.13
C GLN A 26 12.54 1.07 5.02
N ASN A 27 11.81 1.29 6.13
CA ASN A 27 10.36 1.16 6.18
C ASN A 27 9.69 2.22 5.32
N SER A 28 10.19 3.47 5.33
CA SER A 28 9.64 4.54 4.48
C SER A 28 9.78 4.21 3.00
N ARG A 29 10.93 3.65 2.56
CA ARG A 29 11.09 3.20 1.16
C ARG A 29 10.09 2.12 0.78
N LEU A 30 9.89 1.11 1.64
CA LEU A 30 8.91 0.04 1.39
C LEU A 30 7.47 0.59 1.36
N TRP A 31 7.14 1.49 2.28
CA TRP A 31 5.85 2.18 2.32
C TRP A 31 5.55 2.89 1.00
N TYR A 32 6.43 3.81 0.57
CA TYR A 32 6.22 4.58 -0.65
C TYR A 32 6.16 3.69 -1.89
N LYS A 33 7.02 2.67 -1.99
CA LYS A 33 6.96 1.71 -3.09
C LYS A 33 5.61 0.99 -3.13
N THR A 34 5.14 0.48 -2.01
CA THR A 34 3.88 -0.28 -1.94
C THR A 34 2.67 0.57 -2.30
N VAL A 35 2.64 1.82 -1.83
CA VAL A 35 1.56 2.77 -2.14
C VAL A 35 1.59 3.18 -3.60
N ASN A 36 2.77 3.51 -4.15
CA ASN A 36 2.90 3.89 -5.56
C ASN A 36 2.53 2.73 -6.49
N ASP A 37 3.01 1.51 -6.20
CA ASP A 37 2.66 0.32 -6.98
C ASP A 37 1.14 0.05 -6.95
N TRP A 38 0.48 0.34 -5.82
CA TRP A 38 -0.98 0.24 -5.71
C TRP A 38 -1.69 1.29 -6.56
N ILE A 39 -1.26 2.55 -6.48
CA ILE A 39 -1.83 3.63 -7.30
C ILE A 39 -1.62 3.34 -8.78
N ASP A 40 -0.42 2.91 -9.17
CA ASP A 40 -0.09 2.55 -10.55
C ASP A 40 -1.01 1.44 -11.10
N GLN A 41 -1.35 0.45 -10.28
CA GLN A 41 -2.24 -0.64 -10.68
C GLN A 41 -3.64 -0.16 -11.08
N TRP A 42 -4.14 0.91 -10.46
CA TRP A 42 -5.54 1.34 -10.61
C TRP A 42 -5.70 2.68 -11.35
N CYS A 43 -4.71 3.55 -11.29
CA CYS A 43 -4.78 4.93 -11.77
C CYS A 43 -3.86 5.22 -12.96
N LYS A 44 -2.97 4.31 -13.38
CA LYS A 44 -2.27 4.50 -14.66
C LYS A 44 -3.30 4.49 -15.79
N SER A 45 -3.41 5.61 -16.50
CA SER A 45 -4.09 5.59 -17.78
C SER A 45 -3.36 4.59 -18.69
N ARG A 46 -4.11 3.69 -19.31
CA ARG A 46 -3.64 3.06 -20.54
C ARG A 46 -3.44 4.21 -21.51
N GLY A 47 -2.19 4.61 -21.76
CA GLY A 47 -1.90 5.50 -22.87
C GLY A 47 -2.33 4.77 -24.14
N ASP A 48 -3.37 5.30 -24.79
CA ASP A 48 -3.60 5.09 -26.22
C ASP A 48 -2.72 6.06 -27.03
#